data_AF-A0A0A0DPH1-F1
#
_entry.id   AF-A0A0A0DPH1-F1
#
_cell.length_a   1.000
_cell.length_b   1.000
_cell.length_c   1.000
_cell.angle_alpha   90.00
_cell.angle_beta   90.00
_cell.angle_gamma   90.00
#
_symmetry.space_group_name_H-M   'P 1'
#
loop_
_entity.id
_entity.type
_entity.pdbx_description
1 polymer ?
#
loop_
_entity_poly.entity_id
_entity_poly.type
_entity_poly.pdbx_seq_one_letter_code
_entity_poly.pdbx_strand_id
1 'polypeptide(L)'
;MNSVTIYHNPKCGTSRNTLALIRNAGIEPLVVHYLDTPPTRAQLVQLITACGLSVREVLRSKGEVYEELKLDDSKWTDDELLDFMVAHPILINRPIVVTPQGTRLCRPSELVLDILPQAQQGPFTKEDGEVVIDAQGRRLV
;
A
#
# COMPACT_ATOMS: atom_id res chain seq x y z
N MET A 1 21.44 5.53 -0.24
CA MET A 1 20.69 4.27 -0.49
C MET A 1 19.24 4.65 -0.68
N ASN A 2 18.68 4.44 -1.87
CA ASN A 2 17.26 4.70 -2.16
C ASN A 2 16.45 3.47 -1.78
N SER A 3 16.34 3.18 -0.48
CA SER A 3 15.59 2.01 -0.02
C SER A 3 14.11 2.22 -0.28
N VAL A 4 13.51 1.34 -1.10
CA VAL A 4 12.06 1.25 -1.28
C VAL A 4 11.57 0.08 -0.45
N THR A 5 10.54 0.29 0.36
CA THR A 5 9.88 -0.77 1.15
C THR A 5 8.42 -0.89 0.75
N ILE A 6 7.92 -2.11 0.62
CA ILE A 6 6.51 -2.40 0.34
C ILE A 6 5.95 -3.35 1.40
N TYR A 7 4.85 -2.93 2.03
CA TYR A 7 4.03 -3.78 2.89
C TYR A 7 3.06 -4.56 2.00
N HIS A 8 3.47 -5.77 1.65
CA HIS A 8 2.95 -6.54 0.52
C HIS A 8 2.05 -7.70 0.96
N ASN A 9 0.96 -7.91 0.23
CA ASN A 9 0.17 -9.14 0.28
C ASN A 9 0.12 -9.80 -1.11
N PRO A 10 0.74 -10.99 -1.29
CA PRO A 10 0.80 -11.67 -2.60
C PRO A 10 -0.57 -12.12 -3.12
N LYS A 11 -1.58 -12.23 -2.25
CA LYS A 11 -2.95 -12.59 -2.64
C LYS A 11 -3.78 -11.40 -3.13
N CYS A 12 -3.23 -10.19 -3.16
CA CYS A 12 -3.93 -8.97 -3.58
C CYS A 12 -3.41 -8.43 -4.93
N GLY A 13 -4.26 -8.38 -5.96
CA GLY A 13 -3.90 -7.89 -7.29
C GLY A 13 -3.32 -6.46 -7.28
N THR A 14 -3.93 -5.51 -6.56
CA THR A 14 -3.37 -4.16 -6.38
C THR A 14 -1.95 -4.19 -5.81
N SER A 15 -1.68 -5.10 -4.86
CA SER A 15 -0.38 -5.25 -4.22
C SER A 15 0.66 -5.87 -5.16
N ARG A 16 0.25 -6.83 -6.01
CA ARG A 16 1.11 -7.42 -7.04
C ARG A 16 1.44 -6.43 -8.15
N ASN A 17 0.44 -5.69 -8.65
CA ASN A 17 0.64 -4.62 -9.64
C ASN A 17 1.60 -3.54 -9.11
N THR A 18 1.44 -3.11 -7.85
CA THR A 18 2.33 -2.14 -7.22
C THR A 18 3.77 -2.65 -7.14
N LEU A 19 3.98 -3.89 -6.68
CA LEU A 19 5.31 -4.51 -6.63
C LEU A 19 5.94 -4.60 -8.03
N ALA A 20 5.16 -4.95 -9.04
CA ALA A 20 5.63 -5.04 -10.41
C ALA A 20 5.99 -3.66 -10.99
N LEU A 21 5.23 -2.60 -10.68
CA LEU A 21 5.59 -1.22 -11.05
C LEU A 21 6.90 -0.75 -10.42
N ILE A 22 7.15 -1.10 -9.15
CA ILE A 22 8.43 -0.80 -8.48
C ILE A 22 9.58 -1.50 -9.22
N ARG A 23 9.42 -2.79 -9.51
CA ARG A 23 10.43 -3.58 -10.26
C ARG A 23 10.63 -3.07 -11.69
N ASN A 24 9.58 -2.63 -12.36
CA ASN A 24 9.66 -2.04 -13.70
C ASN A 24 10.41 -0.70 -13.72
N ALA A 25 10.59 -0.04 -12.57
CA ALA A 25 11.51 1.10 -12.45
C ALA A 25 12.99 0.69 -12.29
N GLY A 26 13.27 -0.63 -12.21
CA GLY A 26 14.62 -1.17 -11.95
C GLY A 26 14.96 -1.30 -10.47
N ILE A 27 13.98 -1.25 -9.59
CA ILE A 27 14.18 -1.27 -8.13
C ILE A 27 13.71 -2.62 -7.59
N GLU A 28 14.58 -3.34 -6.88
CA GLU A 28 14.15 -4.46 -6.04
C GLU A 28 13.89 -3.94 -4.62
N PRO A 29 12.63 -3.89 -4.16
CA PRO A 29 12.30 -3.31 -2.86
C PRO A 29 12.51 -4.31 -1.72
N LEU A 30 12.60 -3.79 -0.50
CA LEU A 30 12.36 -4.59 0.70
C LEU A 30 10.87 -4.97 0.75
N VAL A 31 10.58 -6.27 0.66
CA VAL A 31 9.21 -6.79 0.73
C VAL A 31 8.92 -7.24 2.16
N VAL A 32 7.94 -6.57 2.80
CA VAL A 32 7.44 -6.94 4.12
C VAL A 32 6.09 -7.62 3.98
N HIS A 33 6.02 -8.91 4.30
CA HIS A 33 4.76 -9.64 4.38
C HIS A 33 4.02 -9.27 5.67
N TYR A 34 3.35 -8.13 5.66
CA TYR A 34 2.80 -7.49 6.87
C TYR A 34 1.76 -8.31 7.65
N LEU A 35 1.22 -9.38 7.06
CA LEU A 35 0.36 -10.32 7.79
C LEU A 35 1.17 -11.25 8.71
N ASP A 36 2.40 -11.57 8.33
CA ASP A 36 3.32 -12.41 9.09
C ASP A 36 4.21 -11.56 10.00
N THR A 37 4.63 -10.39 9.50
CA THR A 37 5.50 -9.42 10.20
C THR A 37 4.85 -8.03 10.21
N PRO A 38 3.76 -7.84 10.99
CA PRO A 38 3.07 -6.55 11.03
C PRO A 38 3.96 -5.44 11.60
N PRO A 39 3.75 -4.18 11.16
CA PRO A 39 4.40 -3.04 11.80
C PRO A 39 3.95 -2.94 13.26
N THR A 40 4.85 -2.49 14.14
CA THR A 40 4.46 -2.12 15.51
C THR A 40 3.45 -0.96 15.49
N ARG A 41 2.70 -0.75 16.57
CA ARG A 41 1.77 0.41 16.69
C ARG A 41 2.47 1.73 16.34
N ALA A 42 3.66 1.96 16.86
CA ALA A 42 4.44 3.17 16.60
C ALA A 42 4.82 3.30 15.11
N GLN A 43 5.25 2.21 14.47
CA GLN A 43 5.54 2.19 13.03
C GLN A 43 4.27 2.42 12.20
N LEU A 44 3.14 1.84 12.58
CA LEU A 44 1.88 2.03 11.88
C LEU A 44 1.42 3.49 11.92
N VAL A 45 1.50 4.15 13.08
CA VAL A 45 1.22 5.59 13.21
C VAL A 45 2.12 6.42 12.30
N GLN A 46 3.41 6.10 12.25
CA GLN A 46 4.37 6.79 11.37
C GLN A 46 4.01 6.61 9.89
N LEU A 47 3.66 5.39 9.48
CA LEU A 47 3.24 5.10 8.10
C LEU A 47 1.96 5.87 7.72
N ILE A 48 0.94 5.86 8.58
CA ILE A 48 -0.33 6.56 8.34
C ILE A 48 -0.08 8.07 8.20
N THR A 49 0.71 8.64 9.12
CA THR A 49 1.09 10.06 9.08
C THR A 49 1.86 10.39 7.80
N ALA A 50 2.82 9.55 7.40
CA ALA A 50 3.61 9.75 6.19
C ALA A 50 2.80 9.60 4.90
N CYS A 51 1.72 8.80 4.91
CA CYS A 51 0.74 8.75 3.83
C CYS A 51 -0.09 10.05 3.71
N GLY A 52 -0.20 10.84 4.78
CA GLY A 52 -1.10 11.99 4.86
C GLY A 52 -2.58 11.58 4.91
N LEU A 53 -2.87 10.40 5.48
CA LEU A 53 -4.21 9.84 5.61
C LEU A 53 -4.62 9.75 7.08
N SER A 54 -5.92 9.72 7.34
CA SER A 54 -6.48 9.34 8.63
C SER A 54 -6.32 7.83 8.89
N VAL A 55 -6.44 7.42 10.15
CA VAL A 55 -6.42 6.00 10.55
C VAL A 55 -7.54 5.23 9.83
N ARG A 56 -8.73 5.82 9.75
CA ARG A 56 -9.91 5.21 9.13
C ARG A 56 -9.75 5.02 7.61
N GLU A 57 -9.01 5.88 6.92
CA GLU A 57 -8.71 5.71 5.48
C GLU A 57 -7.71 4.57 5.20
N VAL A 58 -6.83 4.26 6.15
CA VAL A 58 -5.89 3.13 6.06
C VAL A 58 -6.54 1.81 6.48
N LEU A 59 -7.66 1.86 7.19
CA LEU A 59 -8.44 0.69 7.57
C LEU A 59 -9.05 0.00 6.34
N ARG A 60 -8.88 -1.32 6.26
CA ARG A 60 -9.47 -2.15 5.22
C ARG A 60 -10.94 -2.42 5.56
N SER A 61 -11.83 -1.69 4.91
CA SER A 61 -13.30 -1.80 5.06
C SER A 61 -13.95 -3.04 4.43
N LYS A 62 -13.17 -4.09 4.12
CA LYS A 62 -13.67 -5.31 3.47
C LYS A 62 -13.10 -6.55 4.14
N GLY A 63 -13.97 -7.42 4.63
CA GLY A 63 -13.64 -8.74 5.17
C GLY A 63 -14.31 -9.00 6.52
N GLU A 64 -14.34 -10.28 6.87
CA GLU A 64 -15.02 -10.83 8.05
C GLU A 64 -14.70 -10.08 9.35
N VAL A 65 -13.41 -9.90 9.68
CA VAL A 65 -12.99 -9.21 10.91
C VAL A 65 -13.53 -7.78 11.01
N TYR A 66 -13.61 -7.05 9.90
CA TYR A 66 -14.13 -5.68 9.90
C TYR A 66 -15.64 -5.66 10.20
N GLU A 67 -16.38 -6.62 9.65
CA GLU A 67 -17.82 -6.77 9.79
C GLU A 67 -18.19 -7.28 11.20
N GLU A 68 -17.47 -8.29 11.69
CA GLU A 68 -17.68 -8.87 13.03
C GLU A 68 -17.46 -7.84 14.14
N LEU A 69 -16.41 -7.02 14.02
CA LEU A 69 -16.09 -5.97 14.97
C LEU A 69 -16.91 -4.68 14.76
N LYS A 70 -17.75 -4.61 13.72
CA LYS A 70 -18.58 -3.45 13.36
C LYS A 70 -17.75 -2.16 13.29
N LEU A 71 -16.63 -2.22 12.55
CA LEU A 71 -15.68 -1.12 12.49
C LEU A 71 -16.14 0.05 11.60
N ASP A 72 -17.26 -0.11 10.91
CA ASP A 72 -17.96 0.98 10.21
C ASP A 72 -18.60 1.98 11.16
N ASP A 73 -18.87 1.59 12.42
CA ASP A 73 -19.41 2.47 13.43
C ASP A 73 -18.46 3.67 13.69
N SER A 74 -19.01 4.88 13.56
CA SER A 74 -18.29 6.13 13.77
C SER A 74 -17.86 6.37 15.22
N LYS A 75 -18.34 5.55 16.17
CA LYS A 75 -17.93 5.63 17.58
C LYS A 75 -16.44 5.33 17.80
N TRP A 76 -15.83 4.53 16.93
CA TRP A 76 -14.46 4.08 17.12
C TRP A 76 -13.47 5.21 16.89
N THR A 77 -12.65 5.46 17.89
CA THR A 77 -11.57 6.44 17.87
C THR A 77 -10.37 5.92 17.06
N ASP A 78 -9.52 6.84 16.61
CA ASP A 78 -8.29 6.49 15.90
C ASP A 78 -7.38 5.57 16.72
N ASP A 79 -7.30 5.76 18.04
CA ASP A 79 -6.48 4.92 18.91
C ASP A 79 -7.00 3.47 19.00
N GLU A 80 -8.32 3.28 19.08
CA GLU A 80 -8.95 1.96 19.08
C GLU A 80 -8.80 1.27 17.72
N LEU A 81 -8.96 2.01 16.62
CA LEU A 81 -8.75 1.48 15.27
C LEU A 81 -7.30 1.03 15.06
N LEU A 82 -6.32 1.76 15.60
CA LEU A 82 -4.92 1.35 15.61
C LEU A 82 -4.71 0.06 16.41
N ASP A 83 -5.37 -0.11 17.56
CA ASP A 83 -5.26 -1.33 18.37
C ASP A 83 -5.85 -2.53 17.61
N PHE A 84 -7.00 -2.36 16.96
CA PHE A 84 -7.57 -3.39 16.10
C PHE A 84 -6.64 -3.77 14.95
N MET A 85 -6.01 -2.80 14.28
CA MET A 85 -5.07 -3.09 13.19
C MET A 85 -3.81 -3.83 13.65
N VAL A 86 -3.30 -3.55 14.86
CA VAL A 86 -2.16 -4.27 15.43
C VAL A 86 -2.56 -5.69 15.85
N ALA A 87 -3.73 -5.85 16.46
CA ALA A 87 -4.25 -7.16 16.86
C ALA A 87 -4.66 -8.03 15.67
N HIS A 88 -5.17 -7.40 14.60
CA HIS A 88 -5.64 -8.05 13.38
C HIS A 88 -5.02 -7.37 12.16
N PRO A 89 -3.76 -7.70 11.79
CA PRO A 89 -3.06 -7.07 10.68
C PRO A 89 -3.84 -7.08 9.37
N ILE A 90 -4.72 -8.05 9.14
CA ILE A 90 -5.60 -8.11 7.96
C ILE A 90 -6.45 -6.83 7.74
N LEU A 91 -6.70 -6.07 8.81
CA LEU A 91 -7.39 -4.79 8.80
C LEU A 91 -6.54 -3.64 8.24
N ILE A 92 -5.22 -3.80 8.10
CA ILE A 92 -4.37 -2.81 7.44
C ILE A 92 -4.58 -2.94 5.92
N ASN A 93 -5.03 -1.85 5.27
CA ASN A 93 -5.17 -1.84 3.83
C ASN A 93 -3.80 -1.83 3.14
N ARG A 94 -3.77 -2.27 1.87
CA ARG A 94 -2.52 -2.65 1.20
C ARG A 94 -2.50 -2.29 -0.28
N PRO A 95 -1.32 -2.12 -0.89
CA PRO A 95 -0.01 -2.03 -0.23
C PRO A 95 0.27 -0.60 0.28
N ILE A 96 1.04 -0.50 1.36
CA ILE A 96 1.72 0.75 1.74
C ILE A 96 3.14 0.67 1.18
N VAL A 97 3.59 1.73 0.50
CA VAL A 97 4.94 1.83 -0.07
C VAL A 97 5.65 3.04 0.53
N VAL A 98 6.90 2.84 0.95
CA VAL A 98 7.80 3.87 1.48
C VAL A 98 8.97 4.02 0.52
N THR A 99 9.27 5.25 0.12
CA THR A 99 10.44 5.61 -0.70
C THR A 99 11.08 6.88 -0.14
N PRO A 100 12.27 7.29 -0.63
CA PRO A 100 12.85 8.59 -0.29
C PRO A 100 12.00 9.80 -0.73
N GLN A 101 11.06 9.63 -1.65
CA GLN A 101 10.19 10.71 -2.14
C GLN A 101 8.87 10.81 -1.37
N GLY A 102 8.51 9.78 -0.60
CA GLY A 102 7.31 9.81 0.24
C GLY A 102 6.77 8.44 0.60
N THR A 103 5.59 8.43 1.22
CA THR A 103 4.85 7.21 1.56
C THR A 103 3.43 7.30 1.01
N ARG A 104 2.91 6.19 0.49
CA ARG A 104 1.55 6.11 -0.06
C ARG A 104 0.90 4.76 0.24
N LEU A 105 -0.39 4.78 0.50
CA LEU A 105 -1.28 3.64 0.31
C LEU A 105 -1.63 3.57 -1.18
N CYS A 106 -1.00 2.67 -1.93
CA CYS A 106 -1.10 2.63 -3.40
C CYS A 106 -2.38 1.94 -3.86
N ARG A 107 -3.50 2.65 -3.71
CA ARG A 107 -4.83 2.23 -4.14
C ARG A 107 -5.50 3.40 -4.91
N PRO A 108 -5.43 3.42 -6.25
CA PRO A 108 -4.97 2.35 -7.14
C PRO A 108 -3.44 2.18 -7.18
N SER A 109 -2.95 1.10 -7.80
CA SER A 109 -1.54 0.66 -7.77
C SER A 109 -0.55 1.71 -8.29
N GLU A 110 -0.95 2.44 -9.32
CA GLU A 110 -0.20 3.46 -10.06
C GLU A 110 0.08 4.71 -9.25
N LEU A 111 -0.57 4.90 -8.09
CA LEU A 111 -0.17 5.94 -7.14
C LEU A 111 1.28 5.77 -6.65
N VAL A 112 1.85 4.58 -6.79
CA VAL A 112 3.28 4.36 -6.51
C VAL A 112 4.18 5.18 -7.43
N LEU A 113 3.75 5.46 -8.67
CA LEU A 113 4.53 6.23 -9.65
C LEU A 113 4.83 7.66 -9.16
N ASP A 114 3.97 8.21 -8.30
CA ASP A 114 4.12 9.56 -7.74
C ASP A 114 5.27 9.66 -6.72
N ILE A 115 5.75 8.52 -6.21
CA ILE A 115 6.78 8.45 -5.18
C ILE A 115 7.98 7.59 -5.60
N LEU A 116 8.06 7.12 -6.85
CA LEU A 116 9.22 6.35 -7.32
C LEU A 116 10.37 7.28 -7.71
N PRO A 117 11.61 7.00 -7.25
CA PRO A 117 12.78 7.82 -7.60
C PRO A 117 13.23 7.68 -9.06
N GLN A 118 12.69 6.71 -9.79
CA GLN A 118 13.07 6.37 -11.16
C GLN A 118 11.82 6.23 -12.02
N ALA A 119 11.92 6.65 -13.28
CA ALA A 119 10.90 6.41 -14.27
C ALA A 119 10.78 4.92 -14.61
N GLN A 120 9.64 4.54 -15.18
CA GLN A 120 9.39 3.19 -15.66
C GLN A 120 10.33 2.86 -16.84
N GLN A 121 10.95 1.69 -16.84
CA GLN A 121 11.94 1.28 -17.85
C GLN A 121 11.31 0.74 -19.14
N GLY A 122 10.00 0.45 -19.10
CA GLY A 122 9.24 -0.05 -20.23
C GLY A 122 7.73 0.10 -20.02
N PRO A 123 6.92 -0.25 -21.03
CA PRO A 123 5.46 -0.25 -20.92
C PRO A 123 5.01 -1.16 -19.78
N PHE A 124 3.87 -0.82 -19.18
CA PHE A 124 3.31 -1.58 -18.07
C PHE A 124 1.80 -1.72 -18.23
N THR A 125 1.33 -2.97 -18.16
CA THR A 125 -0.08 -3.35 -18.18
C THR A 125 -0.38 -4.14 -16.92
N LYS A 126 -1.45 -3.78 -16.20
CA LYS A 126 -1.92 -4.48 -15.01
C LYS A 126 -2.40 -5.90 -15.35
N GLU A 127 -2.53 -6.74 -14.33
CA GLU A 127 -3.04 -8.11 -14.44
C GLU A 127 -4.43 -8.23 -15.10
N ASP A 128 -5.26 -7.19 -15.04
CA ASP A 128 -6.60 -7.13 -15.64
C ASP A 128 -6.62 -6.57 -17.07
N GLY A 129 -5.45 -6.23 -17.62
CA GLY A 129 -5.31 -5.69 -18.97
C GLY A 129 -5.32 -4.16 -19.07
N GLU A 130 -5.51 -3.44 -17.95
CA GLU A 130 -5.44 -1.97 -17.95
C GLU A 130 -4.00 -1.49 -18.19
N VAL A 131 -3.81 -0.69 -19.25
CA VAL A 131 -2.49 -0.15 -19.62
C VAL A 131 -2.20 1.09 -18.77
N VAL A 132 -1.11 1.05 -18.00
CA VAL A 132 -0.66 2.17 -17.14
C VAL A 132 0.38 3.02 -17.85
N ILE A 133 1.35 2.38 -18.50
CA ILE A 133 2.44 3.03 -19.23
C ILE A 133 2.46 2.47 -20.65
N ASP A 134 2.40 3.35 -21.65
CA ASP A 134 2.47 2.94 -23.06
C ASP A 134 3.91 2.67 -23.53
N ALA A 135 4.05 2.21 -24.78
CA ALA A 135 5.36 1.94 -25.38
C ALA A 135 6.23 3.19 -25.59
N GLN A 136 5.66 4.39 -25.44
CA GLN A 136 6.38 5.67 -25.48
C GLN A 136 6.74 6.16 -24.07
N GLY A 137 6.44 5.40 -23.02
CA GLY A 137 6.71 5.75 -21.62
C GLY A 137 5.71 6.75 -21.04
N ARG A 138 4.58 7.02 -21.71
CA ARG A 138 3.55 7.94 -21.21
C ARG A 138 2.62 7.21 -20.26
N ARG A 139 2.31 7.86 -19.14
CA ARG A 139 1.28 7.42 -18.20
C ARG A 139 -0.11 7.68 -18.77
N LEU A 140 -0.97 6.66 -18.82
CA LEU A 140 -2.31 6.73 -19.41
C LEU A 140 -3.45 6.87 -18.39
N VAL A 141 -3.14 6.71 -17.10
CA VAL A 141 -4.11 6.69 -15.97
C VAL A 141 -3.71 7.61 -14.83
#